data_AF-A0A3D1LFF3-F1
#
_entry.id   AF-A0A3D1LFF3-F1
#
_cell.length_a   1.000
_cell.length_b   1.000
_cell.length_c   1.000
_cell.angle_alpha   90.00
_cell.angle_beta   90.00
_cell.angle_gamma   90.00
#
_symmetry.space_group_name_H-M   'P 1'
#
loop_
_entity.id
_entity.type
_entity.pdbx_description
1 polymer ?
#
loop_
_entity_poly.entity_id
_entity_poly.type
_entity_poly.pdbx_seq_one_letter_code
_entity_poly.pdbx_strand_id
1 'polypeptide(L)'
;MYARPIYRLLLILLGLPTTLMVLVKHLVFSNSASYDKLRADLEAEFKTSGLLEKLKAQALESERNKSKFLKRSVSDEQLKVRADKVAKKKYDQALQEELTNRMRREKIHSPDMLSTYLEWLDNPAFFWVSVITSLPMYLLVWIYSKPYAKYISERLFMMIFVMIGVIVLVFTILYLTPMDPARNILGANATVEKVAEFKRLYGLDQPYLVQLGNTIKKFFTLDLGISYVGNEDIASALMRRFPITVQLSLASMLVSILIAIPSGIISSIKQYSAFDYIFMLVALLGLSIPNFWLGLILILNFSIRLGWLPAMYDATKLVTLIMPAIVMGTGLSASVARMTRSSMLEVKNQDYILTARAKGLSERRVIFKHILGNAMIPIVTVIGLQFGGILGGSATTEKVFNVNGLGKYIVDKQFIPDIPVVMAGVVYIAIVISIVNLLVDILYAFLDPRIKSSLKNY
;
A
#
# COMPACT_ATOMS: atom_id res chain seq x y z
N MET A 1 -3.00 17.03 8.80
CA MET A 1 -2.72 17.47 7.41
C MET A 1 -1.51 18.41 7.24
N TYR A 2 -1.50 19.67 7.70
CA TYR A 2 -0.38 20.63 7.47
C TYR A 2 0.87 20.43 8.36
N ALA A 3 0.93 19.46 9.26
CA ALA A 3 2.03 19.39 10.24
C ALA A 3 3.35 18.80 9.70
N ARG A 4 3.34 18.12 8.54
CA ARG A 4 4.55 17.46 8.01
C ARG A 4 5.37 18.42 7.14
N PRO A 5 6.67 18.63 7.44
CA PRO A 5 7.51 19.63 6.76
C PRO A 5 7.71 19.32 5.27
N ILE A 6 7.86 18.04 4.90
CA ILE A 6 8.04 17.60 3.51
C ILE A 6 6.82 17.94 2.63
N TYR A 7 5.60 17.78 3.14
CA TYR A 7 4.39 18.08 2.38
C TYR A 7 4.27 19.57 2.09
N ARG A 8 4.60 20.42 3.07
CA ARG A 8 4.64 21.88 2.86
C ARG A 8 5.68 22.25 1.81
N LEU A 9 6.88 21.69 1.91
CA LEU A 9 7.95 21.92 0.94
C LEU A 9 7.52 21.54 -0.48
N LEU A 10 6.92 20.36 -0.65
CA LEU A 10 6.42 19.90 -1.95
C LEU A 10 5.28 20.77 -2.49
N LEU A 11 4.32 21.18 -1.66
CA LEU A 11 3.28 22.11 -2.10
C LEU A 11 3.85 23.45 -2.56
N ILE A 12 4.83 23.99 -1.83
CA ILE A 12 5.49 25.24 -2.20
C ILE A 12 6.25 25.07 -3.52
N LEU A 13 7.05 24.01 -3.66
CA LEU A 13 7.82 23.73 -4.87
C LEU A 13 6.94 23.52 -6.10
N LEU A 14 5.91 22.68 -5.98
CA LEU A 14 5.02 22.35 -7.09
C LEU A 14 4.02 23.47 -7.41
N GLY A 15 3.69 24.30 -6.42
CA GLY A 15 2.84 25.49 -6.55
C GLY A 15 3.60 26.77 -6.90
N LEU A 16 4.93 26.71 -6.95
CA LEU A 16 5.81 27.87 -7.11
C LEU A 16 5.45 28.74 -8.32
N PRO A 17 5.14 28.18 -9.51
CA PRO A 17 4.75 28.99 -10.67
C PRO A 17 3.52 29.87 -10.41
N THR A 18 2.45 29.27 -9.89
CA THR A 18 1.20 29.99 -9.57
C THR A 18 1.44 30.98 -8.42
N THR A 19 2.18 30.56 -7.40
CA THR A 19 2.46 31.39 -6.22
C THR A 19 3.29 32.62 -6.58
N LEU A 20 4.26 32.50 -7.49
CA LEU A 20 5.03 33.63 -8.00
C LEU A 20 4.16 34.62 -8.77
N MET A 21 3.26 34.14 -9.63
CA MET A 21 2.33 35.02 -10.34
C MET A 21 1.47 35.80 -9.34
N VAL A 22 0.93 35.11 -8.33
CA VAL A 22 0.09 35.75 -7.30
C VAL A 22 0.90 36.71 -6.45
N LEU A 23 2.16 36.38 -6.13
CA LEU A 23 3.07 37.27 -5.42
C LEU A 23 3.29 38.56 -6.20
N VAL A 24 3.54 38.47 -7.51
CA VAL A 24 3.70 39.66 -8.38
C VAL A 24 2.42 40.49 -8.37
N LYS A 25 1.26 39.87 -8.54
CA LYS A 25 -0.03 40.58 -8.46
C LYS A 25 -0.23 41.24 -7.10
N HIS A 26 0.09 40.54 -6.02
CA HIS A 26 -0.03 41.03 -4.66
C HIS A 26 0.90 42.23 -4.41
N LEU A 27 2.18 42.15 -4.80
CA LEU A 27 3.14 43.24 -4.61
C LEU A 27 2.81 44.49 -5.45
N VAL A 28 2.20 44.31 -6.64
CA VAL A 28 1.85 45.42 -7.54
C VAL A 28 0.51 46.07 -7.18
N PHE A 29 -0.46 45.29 -6.68
CA PHE A 29 -1.85 45.76 -6.50
C PHE A 29 -2.35 45.73 -5.05
N SER A 30 -1.56 45.26 -4.07
CA SER A 30 -1.98 45.36 -2.66
C SER A 30 -1.98 46.81 -2.21
N ASN A 31 -3.12 47.25 -1.65
CA ASN A 31 -3.28 48.57 -1.09
C ASN A 31 -3.71 48.41 0.38
N SER A 32 -2.73 48.06 1.23
CA SER A 32 -2.94 47.82 2.65
C SER A 32 -3.59 49.01 3.36
N ALA A 33 -3.21 50.23 2.99
CA ALA A 33 -3.75 51.46 3.58
C ALA A 33 -5.27 51.62 3.36
N SER A 34 -5.78 51.25 2.18
CA SER A 34 -7.22 51.35 1.89
C SER A 34 -8.02 50.26 2.59
N TYR A 35 -7.45 49.06 2.71
CA TYR A 35 -8.05 47.96 3.46
C TYR A 35 -8.13 48.26 4.97
N ASP A 36 -7.02 48.73 5.56
CA ASP A 36 -6.94 49.00 6.99
C ASP A 36 -7.92 50.11 7.40
N LYS A 37 -8.07 51.12 6.54
CA LYS A 37 -9.08 52.17 6.71
C LYS A 37 -10.51 51.61 6.63
N LEU A 38 -10.83 50.85 5.59
CA LEU A 38 -12.17 50.25 5.43
C LEU A 38 -12.53 49.35 6.62
N ARG A 39 -11.56 48.57 7.10
CA ARG A 39 -11.75 47.70 8.26
C ARG A 39 -12.01 48.50 9.53
N ALA A 40 -11.22 49.54 9.79
CA ALA A 40 -11.39 50.41 10.95
C ALA A 40 -12.76 51.12 10.94
N ASP A 41 -13.18 51.63 9.78
CA ASP A 41 -14.48 52.27 9.60
C ASP A 41 -15.64 51.29 9.87
N LEU A 42 -15.52 50.05 9.37
CA LEU A 42 -16.52 49.01 9.56
C LEU A 42 -16.58 48.51 11.02
N GLU A 43 -15.42 48.35 11.67
CA GLU A 43 -15.35 48.00 13.09
C GLU A 43 -15.99 49.10 13.97
N ALA A 44 -15.82 50.38 13.61
CA ALA A 44 -16.48 51.51 14.28
C ALA A 44 -18.00 51.52 14.06
N GLU A 45 -18.48 51.22 12.85
CA GLU A 45 -19.91 51.07 12.52
C GLU A 45 -20.55 49.90 13.28
N PHE A 46 -19.84 48.78 13.39
CA PHE A 46 -20.31 47.60 14.11
C PHE A 46 -20.33 47.82 15.63
N LYS A 47 -19.40 48.64 16.13
CA LYS A 47 -19.36 49.03 17.54
C LYS A 47 -20.50 50.00 17.89
N THR A 48 -20.78 50.98 17.02
CA THR A 48 -21.85 51.96 17.21
C THR A 48 -23.25 51.34 17.07
N SER A 49 -23.43 50.37 16.18
CA SER A 49 -24.68 49.62 16.05
C SER A 49 -24.98 48.65 17.20
N GLY A 50 -24.03 48.42 18.12
CA GLY A 50 -24.21 47.51 19.25
C GLY A 50 -24.38 46.04 18.82
N LEU A 51 -23.93 45.67 17.61
CA LEU A 51 -24.15 44.35 17.02
C LEU A 51 -23.63 43.21 17.91
N LEU A 52 -22.47 43.41 18.55
CA LEU A 52 -21.87 42.41 19.44
C LEU A 52 -22.78 42.11 20.64
N GLU A 53 -23.38 43.14 21.26
CA GLU A 53 -24.27 42.96 22.40
C GLU A 53 -25.59 42.28 22.00
N LYS A 54 -26.10 42.60 20.80
CA LYS A 54 -27.26 41.91 20.21
C LYS A 54 -26.96 40.43 19.96
N LEU A 55 -25.78 40.11 19.42
CA LEU A 55 -25.35 38.73 19.16
C LEU A 55 -25.11 37.95 20.45
N LYS A 56 -24.58 38.58 21.51
CA LYS A 56 -24.43 37.98 22.84
C LYS A 56 -25.78 37.62 23.45
N ALA A 57 -26.76 38.53 23.38
CA ALA A 57 -28.11 38.27 23.88
C ALA A 57 -28.77 37.07 23.16
N GLN A 58 -28.69 37.04 21.82
CA GLN A 58 -29.21 35.93 21.02
C GLN A 58 -28.49 34.60 21.28
N ALA A 59 -27.15 34.63 21.41
CA ALA A 59 -26.36 33.44 21.69
C ALA A 59 -26.66 32.87 23.08
N LEU A 60 -26.87 33.73 24.08
CA LEU A 60 -27.23 33.33 25.44
C LEU A 60 -28.61 32.65 25.48
N GLU A 61 -29.59 33.20 24.79
CA GLU A 61 -30.92 32.61 24.67
C GLU A 61 -30.86 31.25 23.96
N SER A 62 -30.10 31.15 22.86
CA SER A 62 -29.89 29.90 22.13
C SER A 62 -29.22 28.81 22.99
N GLU A 63 -28.19 29.15 23.78
CA GLU A 63 -27.53 28.18 24.66
C GLU A 63 -28.42 27.77 25.83
N ARG A 64 -29.24 28.68 26.38
CA ARG A 64 -30.26 28.34 27.38
C ARG A 64 -31.29 27.35 26.84
N ASN A 65 -31.83 27.60 25.64
CA ASN A 65 -32.80 26.72 25.00
C ASN A 65 -32.20 25.34 24.71
N LYS A 66 -30.95 25.29 24.26
CA LYS A 66 -30.20 24.06 24.03
C LYS A 66 -29.94 23.27 25.33
N SER A 67 -29.60 23.94 26.43
CA SER A 67 -29.40 23.29 27.73
C SER A 67 -30.69 22.67 28.26
N LYS A 68 -31.82 23.39 28.12
CA LYS A 68 -33.17 22.88 28.46
C LYS A 68 -33.53 21.65 27.63
N PHE A 69 -33.34 21.71 26.31
CA PHE A 69 -33.62 20.59 25.41
C PHE A 69 -32.77 19.34 25.72
N LEU A 70 -31.48 19.53 26.01
CA LEU A 70 -30.54 18.43 26.31
C LEU A 70 -30.58 17.95 27.76
N LYS A 71 -31.44 18.52 28.62
CA LYS A 71 -31.56 18.20 30.06
C LYS A 71 -30.22 18.23 30.81
N ARG A 72 -29.36 19.21 30.48
CA ARG A 72 -28.05 19.40 31.15
C ARG A 72 -28.13 20.56 32.14
N SER A 73 -27.63 20.34 33.37
CA SER A 73 -27.43 21.41 34.36
C SER A 73 -26.09 22.11 34.07
N VAL A 74 -26.15 23.25 33.40
CA VAL A 74 -24.99 24.11 33.12
C VAL A 74 -25.17 25.39 33.93
N SER A 75 -24.13 25.86 34.63
CA SER A 75 -24.23 27.11 35.39
C SER A 75 -24.42 28.31 34.46
N ASP A 76 -25.10 29.36 34.94
CA ASP A 76 -25.32 30.59 34.16
C ASP A 76 -24.00 31.22 33.68
N GLU A 77 -22.93 31.09 34.47
CA GLU A 77 -21.60 31.58 34.12
C GLU A 77 -20.99 30.80 32.94
N GLN A 78 -21.11 29.47 32.93
CA GLN A 78 -20.66 28.63 31.82
C GLN A 78 -21.49 28.89 30.54
N LEU A 79 -22.78 29.19 30.67
CA LEU A 79 -23.63 29.57 29.54
C LEU A 79 -23.19 30.91 28.94
N LYS A 80 -22.87 31.92 29.77
CA LYS A 80 -22.34 33.21 29.30
C LYS A 80 -21.02 33.03 28.54
N VAL A 81 -20.07 32.28 29.08
CA VAL A 81 -18.76 32.04 28.42
C VAL A 81 -18.94 31.37 27.04
N ARG A 82 -19.85 30.39 26.93
CA ARG A 82 -20.17 29.76 25.64
C ARG A 82 -20.86 30.71 24.68
N ALA A 83 -21.83 31.48 25.17
CA ALA A 83 -22.55 32.48 24.40
C ALA A 83 -21.61 33.55 23.84
N ASP A 84 -20.67 34.05 24.65
CA ASP A 84 -19.65 35.01 24.21
C ASP A 84 -18.77 34.45 23.09
N LYS A 85 -18.34 33.19 23.20
CA LYS A 85 -17.55 32.53 22.15
C LYS A 85 -18.32 32.39 20.84
N VAL A 86 -19.61 32.05 20.92
CA VAL A 86 -20.49 31.94 19.74
C VAL A 86 -20.77 33.32 19.14
N ALA A 87 -21.05 34.32 19.98
CA ALA A 87 -21.33 35.69 19.56
C ALA A 87 -20.10 36.32 18.89
N LYS A 88 -18.91 36.16 19.46
CA LYS A 88 -17.66 36.63 18.84
C LYS A 88 -17.43 35.99 17.47
N LYS A 89 -17.61 34.67 17.36
CA LYS A 89 -17.48 33.97 16.06
C LYS A 89 -18.47 34.50 15.02
N LYS A 90 -19.73 34.75 15.40
CA LYS A 90 -20.74 35.32 14.49
C LYS A 90 -20.43 36.77 14.12
N TYR A 91 -19.92 37.56 15.07
CA TYR A 91 -19.48 38.94 14.84
C TYR A 91 -18.34 38.98 13.82
N ASP A 92 -17.30 38.16 14.02
CA ASP A 92 -16.16 38.06 13.10
C ASP A 92 -16.61 37.62 11.69
N GLN A 93 -17.58 36.69 11.60
CA GLN A 93 -18.17 36.27 10.32
C GLN A 93 -18.92 37.40 9.61
N ALA A 94 -19.78 38.12 10.33
CA ALA A 94 -20.54 39.24 9.78
C ALA A 94 -19.62 40.39 9.34
N LEU A 95 -18.57 40.68 10.13
CA LEU A 95 -17.58 41.68 9.80
C LEU A 95 -16.85 41.30 8.51
N GLN A 96 -16.42 40.04 8.39
CA GLN A 96 -15.71 39.57 7.20
C GLN A 96 -16.59 39.57 5.94
N GLU A 97 -17.86 39.19 6.08
CA GLU A 97 -18.82 39.18 4.96
C GLU A 97 -19.08 40.60 4.44
N GLU A 98 -19.35 41.54 5.34
CA GLU A 98 -19.60 42.94 4.97
C GLU A 98 -18.33 43.62 4.42
N LEU A 99 -17.17 43.31 5.00
CA LEU A 99 -15.88 43.77 4.50
C LEU A 99 -15.64 43.27 3.06
N THR A 100 -15.91 41.99 2.77
CA THR A 100 -15.79 41.42 1.42
C THR A 100 -16.77 42.10 0.44
N ASN A 101 -18.00 42.40 0.87
CA ASN A 101 -19.00 43.07 0.05
C ASN A 101 -18.58 44.52 -0.29
N ARG A 102 -18.08 45.28 0.69
CA ARG A 102 -17.61 46.66 0.47
C ARG A 102 -16.33 46.70 -0.36
N MET A 103 -15.40 45.78 -0.13
CA MET A 103 -14.21 45.63 -0.96
C MET A 103 -14.56 45.41 -2.44
N ARG A 104 -15.58 44.60 -2.75
CA ARG A 104 -16.08 44.44 -4.13
C ARG A 104 -16.69 45.71 -4.71
N ARG A 105 -17.44 46.49 -3.91
CA ARG A 105 -18.08 47.74 -4.35
C ARG A 105 -17.05 48.84 -4.64
N GLU A 106 -16.08 48.98 -3.75
CA GLU A 106 -15.06 50.03 -3.80
C GLU A 106 -13.80 49.59 -4.57
N LYS A 107 -13.78 48.36 -5.11
CA LYS A 107 -12.64 47.75 -5.81
C LYS A 107 -11.37 47.71 -4.96
N ILE A 108 -11.50 47.64 -3.64
CA ILE A 108 -10.37 47.53 -2.71
C ILE A 108 -9.89 46.08 -2.70
N HIS A 109 -8.59 45.90 -2.96
CA HIS A 109 -7.96 44.58 -3.03
C HIS A 109 -7.46 44.16 -1.65
N SER A 110 -7.48 42.86 -1.39
CA SER A 110 -7.10 42.31 -0.10
C SER A 110 -5.58 42.39 0.15
N PRO A 111 -5.14 42.66 1.40
CA PRO A 111 -3.73 42.82 1.76
C PRO A 111 -3.03 41.48 2.04
N ASP A 112 -3.75 40.36 1.97
CA ASP A 112 -3.18 39.03 2.17
C ASP A 112 -2.97 38.32 0.83
N MET A 113 -1.89 37.54 0.76
CA MET A 113 -1.52 36.77 -0.42
C MET A 113 -2.58 35.70 -0.71
N LEU A 114 -3.15 35.07 0.34
CA LEU A 114 -4.15 34.02 0.19
C LEU A 114 -5.44 34.55 -0.43
N SER A 115 -5.90 35.73 0.00
CA SER A 115 -7.10 36.35 -0.56
C SER A 115 -6.87 36.84 -1.99
N THR A 116 -5.67 37.38 -2.29
CA THR A 116 -5.26 37.70 -3.67
C THR A 116 -5.29 36.46 -4.57
N TYR A 117 -4.83 35.31 -4.04
CA TYR A 117 -4.84 34.03 -4.73
C TYR A 117 -6.27 33.58 -5.07
N LEU A 118 -7.17 33.57 -4.08
CA LEU A 118 -8.55 33.11 -4.24
C LEU A 118 -9.35 34.02 -5.19
N GLU A 119 -9.24 35.34 -5.04
CA GLU A 119 -9.89 36.30 -5.94
C GLU A 119 -9.43 36.13 -7.39
N TRP A 120 -8.15 35.83 -7.60
CA TRP A 120 -7.65 35.65 -8.96
C TRP A 120 -8.04 34.30 -9.56
N LEU A 121 -8.24 33.28 -8.72
CA LEU A 121 -8.68 31.95 -9.15
C LEU A 121 -10.07 31.96 -9.79
N ASP A 122 -10.91 32.95 -9.46
CA ASP A 122 -12.21 33.16 -10.11
C ASP A 122 -12.07 33.62 -11.57
N ASN A 123 -10.89 34.09 -11.99
CA ASN A 123 -10.63 34.42 -13.38
C ASN A 123 -10.37 33.13 -14.20
N PRO A 124 -11.13 32.87 -15.28
CA PRO A 124 -11.02 31.62 -16.04
C PRO A 124 -9.67 31.44 -16.73
N ALA A 125 -9.01 32.52 -17.16
CA ALA A 125 -7.68 32.43 -17.78
C ALA A 125 -6.62 32.07 -16.74
N PHE A 126 -6.65 32.73 -15.58
CA PHE A 126 -5.71 32.43 -14.49
C PHE A 126 -5.93 31.02 -13.93
N PHE A 127 -7.19 30.57 -13.80
CA PHE A 127 -7.51 29.21 -13.39
C PHE A 127 -6.83 28.16 -14.26
N TRP A 128 -6.92 28.28 -15.59
CA TRP A 128 -6.28 27.30 -16.48
C TRP A 128 -4.75 27.41 -16.47
N VAL A 129 -4.21 28.62 -16.38
CA VAL A 129 -2.76 28.82 -16.23
C VAL A 129 -2.25 28.21 -14.93
N SER A 130 -2.95 28.40 -13.81
CA SER A 130 -2.57 27.81 -12.54
C SER A 130 -2.65 26.28 -12.59
N VAL A 131 -3.72 25.73 -13.18
CA VAL A 131 -3.90 24.27 -13.33
C VAL A 131 -2.79 23.67 -14.16
N ILE A 132 -2.40 24.28 -15.28
CA ILE A 132 -1.34 23.73 -16.15
C ILE A 132 0.03 23.84 -15.47
N THR A 133 0.35 25.00 -14.92
CA THR A 133 1.67 25.27 -14.34
C THR A 133 1.89 24.62 -12.98
N SER A 134 0.81 24.36 -12.24
CA SER A 134 0.85 23.74 -10.91
C SER A 134 0.02 22.45 -10.85
N LEU A 135 -0.20 21.75 -11.97
CA LEU A 135 -0.89 20.46 -12.02
C LEU A 135 -0.37 19.46 -10.96
N PRO A 136 0.95 19.30 -10.76
CA PRO A 136 1.46 18.39 -9.75
C PRO A 136 1.05 18.78 -8.33
N MET A 137 0.94 20.08 -8.02
CA MET A 137 0.45 20.58 -6.74
C MET A 137 -1.02 20.20 -6.55
N TYR A 138 -1.88 20.45 -7.55
CA TYR A 138 -3.29 20.10 -7.49
C TYR A 138 -3.50 18.58 -7.34
N LEU A 139 -2.71 17.78 -8.06
CA LEU A 139 -2.69 16.32 -7.89
C LEU A 139 -2.26 15.93 -6.48
N LEU A 140 -1.22 16.55 -5.93
CA LEU A 140 -0.76 16.29 -4.58
C LEU A 140 -1.83 16.65 -3.53
N VAL A 141 -2.51 17.81 -3.68
CA VAL A 141 -3.63 18.20 -2.82
C VAL A 141 -4.77 17.19 -2.93
N TRP A 142 -5.13 16.78 -4.16
CA TRP A 142 -6.19 15.80 -4.39
C TRP A 142 -5.89 14.43 -3.77
N ILE A 143 -4.67 13.92 -3.96
CA ILE A 143 -4.20 12.65 -3.37
C ILE A 143 -4.28 12.73 -1.85
N TYR A 144 -3.76 13.80 -1.25
CA TYR A 144 -3.72 13.94 0.20
C TYR A 144 -5.10 14.25 0.80
N SER A 145 -6.04 14.80 0.02
CA SER A 145 -7.42 15.01 0.44
C SER A 145 -8.20 13.71 0.65
N LYS A 146 -7.78 12.63 -0.04
CA LYS A 146 -8.42 11.31 0.04
C LYS A 146 -7.52 10.37 0.85
N PRO A 147 -7.93 9.92 2.06
CA PRO A 147 -7.06 9.11 2.91
C PRO A 147 -6.54 7.82 2.25
N TYR A 148 -7.37 7.19 1.42
CA TYR A 148 -6.99 6.00 0.66
C TYR A 148 -5.97 6.29 -0.45
N ALA A 149 -6.14 7.41 -1.18
CA ALA A 149 -5.21 7.78 -2.24
C ALA A 149 -3.85 8.16 -1.66
N LYS A 150 -3.83 8.91 -0.55
CA LYS A 150 -2.63 9.20 0.23
C LYS A 150 -1.90 7.91 0.61
N TYR A 151 -2.61 6.98 1.25
CA TYR A 151 -2.03 5.71 1.70
C TYR A 151 -1.41 4.92 0.55
N ILE A 152 -2.13 4.76 -0.56
CA ILE A 152 -1.63 4.07 -1.76
C ILE A 152 -0.41 4.79 -2.33
N SER A 153 -0.42 6.12 -2.43
CA SER A 153 0.70 6.90 -2.97
C SER A 153 1.97 6.77 -2.11
N GLU A 154 1.84 6.80 -0.78
CA GLU A 154 2.96 6.62 0.14
C GLU A 154 3.57 5.22 -0.01
N ARG A 155 2.73 4.19 -0.20
CA ARG A 155 3.18 2.81 -0.44
C ARG A 155 3.85 2.63 -1.80
N LEU A 156 3.31 3.23 -2.86
CA LEU A 156 3.93 3.21 -4.20
C LEU A 156 5.29 3.91 -4.20
N PHE A 157 5.41 5.03 -3.49
CA PHE A 157 6.68 5.72 -3.33
C PHE A 157 7.68 4.84 -2.58
N MET A 158 7.30 4.24 -1.45
CA MET A 158 8.15 3.29 -0.72
C MET A 158 8.57 2.10 -1.58
N MET A 159 7.68 1.58 -2.42
CA MET A 159 7.98 0.49 -3.36
C MET A 159 9.11 0.87 -4.33
N ILE A 160 9.16 2.11 -4.83
CA ILE A 160 10.26 2.59 -5.68
C ILE A 160 11.60 2.54 -4.93
N PHE A 161 11.64 2.97 -3.66
CA PHE A 161 12.85 2.89 -2.85
C PHE A 161 13.30 1.45 -2.60
N VAL A 162 12.35 0.56 -2.32
CA VAL A 162 12.64 -0.87 -2.14
C VAL A 162 13.21 -1.46 -3.43
N MET A 163 12.62 -1.17 -4.59
CA MET A 163 13.13 -1.64 -5.87
C MET A 163 14.55 -1.15 -6.15
N ILE A 164 14.81 0.16 -5.95
CA ILE A 164 16.17 0.71 -6.12
C ILE A 164 17.14 0.02 -5.16
N GLY A 165 16.76 -0.14 -3.89
CA GLY A 165 17.58 -0.84 -2.89
C GLY A 165 17.90 -2.28 -3.29
N VAL A 166 16.92 -3.03 -3.79
CA VAL A 166 17.12 -4.40 -4.27
C VAL A 166 18.01 -4.42 -5.50
N ILE A 167 17.80 -3.52 -6.48
CA ILE A 167 18.65 -3.42 -7.68
C ILE A 167 20.10 -3.17 -7.26
N VAL A 168 20.35 -2.16 -6.42
CA VAL A 168 21.69 -1.82 -5.94
C VAL A 168 22.33 -2.99 -5.22
N LEU A 169 21.60 -3.62 -4.29
CA LEU A 169 22.12 -4.72 -3.48
C LEU A 169 22.49 -5.92 -4.34
N VAL A 170 21.57 -6.38 -5.19
CA VAL A 170 21.79 -7.57 -6.03
C VAL A 170 22.85 -7.29 -7.09
N PHE A 171 22.81 -6.12 -7.73
CA PHE A 171 23.85 -5.70 -8.67
C PHE A 171 25.23 -5.71 -8.01
N THR A 172 25.34 -5.17 -6.78
CA THR A 172 26.61 -5.13 -6.05
C THR A 172 27.10 -6.52 -5.69
N ILE A 173 26.22 -7.42 -5.24
CA ILE A 173 26.57 -8.82 -4.97
C ILE A 173 27.10 -9.48 -6.24
N LEU A 174 26.40 -9.33 -7.37
CA LEU A 174 26.81 -9.92 -8.65
C LEU A 174 28.12 -9.31 -9.17
N TYR A 175 28.34 -8.01 -8.99
CA TYR A 175 29.57 -7.32 -9.37
C TYR A 175 30.79 -7.75 -8.53
N LEU A 176 30.59 -7.99 -7.23
CA LEU A 176 31.66 -8.44 -6.31
C LEU A 176 31.91 -9.95 -6.37
N THR A 177 31.00 -10.71 -6.98
CA THR A 177 31.16 -12.16 -7.10
C THR A 177 32.38 -12.46 -7.97
N PRO A 178 33.28 -13.37 -7.56
CA PRO A 178 34.55 -13.66 -8.28
C PRO A 178 34.36 -14.38 -9.63
N MET A 179 33.15 -14.40 -10.18
CA MET A 179 32.79 -15.08 -11.42
C MET A 179 32.89 -14.11 -12.59
N ASP A 180 33.71 -14.41 -13.61
CA ASP A 180 33.72 -13.66 -14.86
C ASP A 180 32.55 -14.11 -15.74
N PRO A 181 31.47 -13.32 -15.89
CA PRO A 181 30.29 -13.71 -16.67
C PRO A 181 30.64 -14.07 -18.12
N ALA A 182 31.61 -13.37 -18.71
CA ALA A 182 32.03 -13.64 -20.08
C ALA A 182 32.64 -15.05 -20.22
N ARG A 183 33.47 -15.47 -19.25
CA ARG A 183 34.07 -16.82 -19.26
C ARG A 183 33.07 -17.91 -18.90
N ASN A 184 32.10 -17.63 -18.03
CA ASN A 184 31.05 -18.60 -17.71
C ASN A 184 30.16 -18.91 -18.91
N ILE A 185 29.91 -17.90 -19.77
CA ILE A 185 29.03 -18.05 -20.93
C ILE A 185 29.78 -18.56 -22.15
N LEU A 186 30.98 -18.03 -22.43
CA LEU A 186 31.81 -18.45 -23.56
C LEU A 186 32.55 -19.78 -23.29
N GLY A 187 32.61 -20.22 -22.04
CA GLY A 187 33.33 -21.41 -21.59
C GLY A 187 34.77 -21.10 -21.15
N ALA A 188 35.34 -21.99 -20.33
CA ALA A 188 36.68 -21.82 -19.76
C ALA A 188 37.81 -21.73 -20.81
N ASN A 189 37.58 -22.27 -22.01
CA ASN A 189 38.54 -22.29 -23.12
C ASN A 189 38.42 -21.10 -24.08
N ALA A 190 37.55 -20.11 -23.79
CA ALA A 190 37.38 -18.95 -24.64
C ALA A 190 38.67 -18.10 -24.71
N THR A 191 39.04 -17.64 -25.91
CA THR A 191 40.22 -16.80 -26.09
C THR A 191 40.05 -15.46 -25.39
N VAL A 192 41.17 -14.85 -24.98
CA VAL A 192 41.17 -13.57 -24.27
C VAL A 192 40.54 -12.47 -25.12
N GLU A 193 40.71 -12.49 -26.45
CA GLU A 193 40.07 -11.50 -27.33
C GLU A 193 38.54 -11.60 -27.31
N LYS A 194 38.00 -12.83 -27.39
CA LYS A 194 36.54 -13.05 -27.37
C LYS A 194 35.92 -12.63 -26.03
N VAL A 195 36.63 -12.86 -24.94
CA VAL A 195 36.21 -12.42 -23.60
C VAL A 195 36.18 -10.89 -23.52
N ALA A 196 37.21 -10.20 -24.03
CA ALA A 196 37.27 -8.74 -24.03
C ALA A 196 36.19 -8.13 -24.93
N GLU A 197 35.94 -8.71 -26.11
CA GLU A 197 34.87 -8.31 -27.01
C GLU A 197 33.49 -8.44 -26.35
N PHE A 198 33.22 -9.57 -25.70
CA PHE A 198 31.97 -9.78 -24.97
C PHE A 198 31.78 -8.73 -23.87
N LYS A 199 32.82 -8.45 -23.08
CA LYS A 199 32.75 -7.44 -22.02
C LYS A 199 32.42 -6.06 -22.57
N ARG A 200 33.03 -5.67 -23.69
CA ARG A 200 32.77 -4.39 -24.36
C ARG A 200 31.35 -4.32 -24.94
N LEU A 201 30.86 -5.39 -25.55
CA LEU A 201 29.51 -5.47 -26.12
C LEU A 201 28.43 -5.26 -25.06
N TYR A 202 28.58 -5.87 -23.89
CA TYR A 202 27.61 -5.81 -22.80
C TYR A 202 27.91 -4.73 -21.75
N GLY A 203 28.96 -3.92 -21.95
CA GLY A 203 29.36 -2.84 -21.04
C GLY A 203 29.86 -3.31 -19.68
N LEU A 204 30.36 -4.55 -19.59
CA LEU A 204 30.90 -5.15 -18.37
C LEU A 204 32.29 -4.62 -18.02
N ASP A 205 32.94 -3.93 -18.96
CA ASP A 205 34.22 -3.22 -18.80
C ASP A 205 34.06 -1.81 -18.21
N GLN A 206 32.84 -1.31 -18.07
CA GLN A 206 32.57 0.04 -17.56
C GLN A 206 32.76 0.14 -16.04
N PRO A 207 32.99 1.35 -15.48
CA PRO A 207 33.03 1.55 -14.04
C PRO A 207 31.71 1.17 -13.34
N TYR A 208 31.79 0.70 -12.09
CA TYR A 208 30.65 0.26 -11.29
C TYR A 208 29.44 1.22 -11.34
N LEU A 209 29.67 2.52 -11.12
CA LEU A 209 28.59 3.52 -11.08
C LEU A 209 27.87 3.67 -12.42
N VAL A 210 28.59 3.50 -13.53
CA VAL A 210 28.02 3.58 -14.88
C VAL A 210 27.15 2.36 -15.15
N GLN A 211 27.66 1.17 -14.83
CA GLN A 211 26.90 -0.08 -14.97
C GLN A 211 25.63 -0.09 -14.10
N LEU A 212 25.75 0.37 -12.84
CA LEU A 212 24.61 0.48 -11.92
C LEU A 212 23.59 1.49 -12.44
N GLY A 213 24.02 2.69 -12.85
CA GLY A 213 23.14 3.72 -13.40
C GLY A 213 22.39 3.24 -14.65
N ASN A 214 23.09 2.54 -15.55
CA ASN A 214 22.50 1.93 -16.74
C ASN A 214 21.50 0.82 -16.38
N THR A 215 21.81 0.00 -15.38
CA THR A 215 20.92 -1.06 -14.88
C THR A 215 19.65 -0.47 -14.30
N ILE A 216 19.76 0.53 -13.42
CA ILE A 216 18.62 1.26 -12.86
C ILE A 216 17.75 1.86 -13.98
N LYS A 217 18.38 2.56 -14.93
CA LYS A 217 17.68 3.15 -16.08
C LYS A 217 16.89 2.10 -16.86
N LYS A 218 17.52 0.98 -17.21
CA LYS A 218 16.90 -0.15 -17.94
C LYS A 218 15.62 -0.66 -17.25
N PHE A 219 15.67 -0.86 -15.93
CA PHE A 219 14.49 -1.28 -15.16
C PHE A 219 13.37 -0.24 -15.17
N PHE A 220 13.68 1.05 -15.03
CA PHE A 220 12.67 2.11 -15.07
C PHE A 220 12.11 2.38 -16.48
N THR A 221 12.85 2.02 -17.54
CA THR A 221 12.35 2.04 -18.92
C THR A 221 11.68 0.73 -19.35
N LEU A 222 11.49 -0.23 -18.42
CA LEU A 222 10.92 -1.55 -18.68
C LEU A 222 11.70 -2.38 -19.72
N ASP A 223 12.98 -2.07 -19.91
CA ASP A 223 13.91 -2.84 -20.73
C ASP A 223 14.69 -3.79 -19.82
N LEU A 224 14.23 -5.04 -19.71
CA LEU A 224 14.92 -6.06 -18.91
C LEU A 224 16.14 -6.65 -19.63
N GLY A 225 16.37 -6.27 -20.88
CA GLY A 225 17.43 -6.79 -21.73
C GLY A 225 17.20 -8.23 -22.19
N ILE A 226 18.28 -8.81 -22.70
CA ILE A 226 18.30 -10.12 -23.35
C ILE A 226 19.18 -11.05 -22.53
N SER A 227 18.75 -12.30 -22.40
CA SER A 227 19.51 -13.38 -21.78
C SER A 227 20.81 -13.60 -22.54
N TYR A 228 21.94 -13.60 -21.82
CA TYR A 228 23.24 -13.91 -22.44
C TYR A 228 23.28 -15.33 -23.01
N VAL A 229 22.49 -16.24 -22.43
CA VAL A 229 22.37 -17.64 -22.86
C VAL A 229 21.07 -17.84 -23.62
N GLY A 230 21.17 -18.03 -24.95
CA GLY A 230 20.03 -18.35 -25.81
C GLY A 230 19.32 -17.13 -26.41
N ASN A 231 19.82 -15.92 -26.16
CA ASN A 231 19.36 -14.68 -26.80
C ASN A 231 17.84 -14.44 -26.66
N GLU A 232 17.26 -14.90 -25.55
CA GLU A 232 15.83 -14.78 -25.23
C GLU A 232 15.55 -13.40 -24.62
N ASP A 233 14.52 -12.70 -25.12
CA ASP A 233 14.00 -11.49 -24.50
C ASP A 233 13.43 -11.82 -23.10
N ILE A 234 13.99 -11.18 -22.07
CA ILE A 234 13.73 -11.53 -20.67
C ILE A 234 12.31 -11.13 -20.27
N ALA A 235 11.82 -9.97 -20.72
CA ALA A 235 10.46 -9.53 -20.41
C ALA A 235 9.41 -10.52 -20.95
N SER A 236 9.56 -10.94 -22.21
CA SER A 236 8.71 -11.96 -22.82
C SER A 236 8.82 -13.31 -22.12
N ALA A 237 10.04 -13.69 -21.73
CA ALA A 237 10.30 -14.92 -20.99
C ALA A 237 9.54 -14.95 -19.65
N LEU A 238 9.56 -13.84 -18.91
CA LEU A 238 8.86 -13.71 -17.63
C LEU A 238 7.33 -13.70 -17.84
N MET A 239 6.84 -12.91 -18.80
CA MET A 239 5.40 -12.78 -19.07
C MET A 239 4.75 -14.11 -19.49
N ARG A 240 5.45 -14.97 -20.25
CA ARG A 240 4.94 -16.29 -20.62
C ARG A 240 4.78 -17.24 -19.43
N ARG A 241 5.64 -17.10 -18.43
CA ARG A 241 5.69 -18.00 -17.25
C ARG A 241 4.87 -17.49 -16.08
N PHE A 242 4.61 -16.18 -16.05
CA PHE A 242 3.84 -15.53 -14.99
C PHE A 242 2.45 -16.15 -14.75
N PRO A 243 1.60 -16.39 -15.77
CA PRO A 243 0.29 -17.01 -15.56
C PRO A 243 0.38 -18.41 -14.94
N ILE A 244 1.42 -19.19 -15.28
CA ILE A 244 1.62 -20.54 -14.77
C ILE A 244 1.93 -20.47 -13.26
N THR A 245 2.85 -19.59 -12.86
CA THR A 245 3.17 -19.38 -11.44
C THR A 245 1.96 -18.85 -10.66
N VAL A 246 1.15 -17.96 -11.26
CA VAL A 246 -0.10 -17.47 -10.65
C VAL A 246 -1.12 -18.59 -10.45
N GLN A 247 -1.37 -19.42 -11.46
CA GLN A 247 -2.29 -20.56 -11.35
C GLN A 247 -1.86 -21.53 -10.24
N LEU A 248 -0.58 -21.90 -10.22
CA LEU A 248 -0.02 -22.77 -9.18
C LEU A 248 -0.15 -22.13 -7.80
N SER A 249 0.14 -20.84 -7.69
CA SER A 249 0.07 -20.10 -6.41
C SER A 249 -1.36 -20.01 -5.88
N LEU A 250 -2.34 -19.73 -6.74
CA LEU A 250 -3.75 -19.68 -6.38
C LEU A 250 -4.27 -21.05 -5.96
N ALA A 251 -3.93 -22.12 -6.71
CA ALA A 251 -4.33 -23.48 -6.37
C ALA A 251 -3.72 -23.92 -5.02
N SER A 252 -2.45 -23.62 -4.79
CA SER A 252 -1.75 -23.89 -3.53
C SER A 252 -2.37 -23.13 -2.37
N MET A 253 -2.72 -21.86 -2.58
CA MET A 253 -3.37 -21.03 -1.57
C MET A 253 -4.77 -21.54 -1.25
N LEU A 254 -5.53 -22.00 -2.25
CA LEU A 254 -6.84 -22.58 -2.04
C LEU A 254 -6.75 -23.84 -1.17
N VAL A 255 -5.83 -24.76 -1.49
CA VAL A 255 -5.56 -25.93 -0.64
C VAL A 255 -5.18 -25.48 0.78
N SER A 256 -4.31 -24.47 0.89
CA SER A 256 -3.88 -23.95 2.18
C SER A 256 -5.06 -23.45 3.02
N ILE A 257 -5.93 -22.62 2.45
CA ILE A 257 -7.10 -22.05 3.13
C ILE A 257 -8.09 -23.14 3.53
N LEU A 258 -8.36 -24.11 2.63
CA LEU A 258 -9.29 -25.21 2.88
C LEU A 258 -8.84 -26.12 4.03
N ILE A 259 -7.54 -26.26 4.25
CA ILE A 259 -7.00 -27.04 5.37
C ILE A 259 -6.86 -26.16 6.62
N ALA A 260 -6.23 -24.99 6.47
CA ALA A 260 -5.77 -24.18 7.58
C ALA A 260 -6.87 -23.45 8.34
N ILE A 261 -7.85 -22.88 7.63
CA ILE A 261 -8.92 -22.12 8.28
C ILE A 261 -9.82 -23.04 9.10
N PRO A 262 -10.33 -24.17 8.57
CA PRO A 262 -11.14 -25.09 9.36
C PRO A 262 -10.37 -25.70 10.52
N SER A 263 -9.13 -26.15 10.32
CA SER A 263 -8.31 -26.72 11.40
C SER A 263 -8.05 -25.70 12.50
N GLY A 264 -7.65 -24.47 12.15
CA GLY A 264 -7.43 -23.39 13.13
C GLY A 264 -8.71 -23.01 13.90
N ILE A 265 -9.86 -22.94 13.23
CA ILE A 265 -11.15 -22.69 13.87
C ILE A 265 -11.49 -23.82 14.85
N ILE A 266 -11.43 -25.09 14.43
CA ILE A 266 -11.78 -26.22 15.29
C ILE A 266 -10.84 -26.31 16.50
N SER A 267 -9.53 -26.17 16.29
CA SER A 267 -8.52 -26.18 17.34
C SER A 267 -8.69 -25.05 18.36
N SER A 268 -9.11 -23.85 17.92
CA SER A 268 -9.35 -22.73 18.84
C SER A 268 -10.64 -22.85 19.66
N ILE A 269 -11.70 -23.41 19.07
CA ILE A 269 -12.97 -23.60 19.76
C ILE A 269 -12.82 -24.71 20.80
N LYS A 270 -12.25 -25.85 20.40
CA LYS A 270 -12.00 -27.03 21.24
C LYS A 270 -10.56 -27.04 21.76
N GLN A 271 -10.12 -25.93 22.33
CA GLN A 271 -8.78 -25.78 22.89
C GLN A 271 -8.47 -26.90 23.89
N TYR A 272 -7.26 -27.46 23.83
CA TYR A 272 -6.78 -28.59 24.66
C TYR A 272 -7.51 -29.92 24.44
N SER A 273 -8.38 -30.04 23.42
CA SER A 273 -8.96 -31.33 23.05
C SER A 273 -8.02 -32.14 22.15
N ALA A 274 -8.32 -33.43 21.97
CA ALA A 274 -7.60 -34.28 21.01
C ALA A 274 -7.60 -33.68 19.59
N PHE A 275 -8.68 -33.02 19.16
CA PHE A 275 -8.74 -32.35 17.86
C PHE A 275 -7.74 -31.20 17.74
N ASP A 276 -7.54 -30.45 18.83
CA ASP A 276 -6.54 -29.38 18.88
C ASP A 276 -5.13 -29.96 18.67
N TYR A 277 -4.76 -30.96 19.48
CA TYR A 277 -3.45 -31.62 19.38
C TYR A 277 -3.22 -32.28 18.03
N ILE A 278 -4.20 -33.01 17.49
CA ILE A 278 -4.07 -33.71 16.19
C ILE A 278 -3.89 -32.71 15.06
N PHE A 279 -4.73 -31.69 14.95
CA PHE A 279 -4.61 -30.72 13.86
C PHE A 279 -3.33 -29.89 13.95
N MET A 280 -2.91 -29.52 15.16
CA MET A 280 -1.64 -28.81 15.34
C MET A 280 -0.43 -29.71 15.07
N LEU A 281 -0.48 -30.99 15.44
CA LEU A 281 0.58 -31.94 15.10
C LEU A 281 0.69 -32.12 13.58
N VAL A 282 -0.44 -32.35 12.88
CA VAL A 282 -0.46 -32.48 11.42
C VAL A 282 0.04 -31.21 10.74
N ALA A 283 -0.36 -30.03 11.23
CA ALA A 283 0.14 -28.75 10.74
C ALA A 283 1.65 -28.62 10.94
N LEU A 284 2.19 -29.00 12.11
CA LEU A 284 3.64 -28.98 12.37
C LEU A 284 4.40 -29.95 11.49
N LEU A 285 3.88 -31.17 11.30
CA LEU A 285 4.48 -32.14 10.38
C LEU A 285 4.50 -31.62 8.94
N GLY A 286 3.43 -30.97 8.49
CA GLY A 286 3.36 -30.34 7.16
C GLY A 286 4.41 -29.25 6.93
N LEU A 287 4.84 -28.54 7.99
CA LEU A 287 5.95 -27.58 7.92
C LEU A 287 7.32 -28.27 7.89
N SER A 288 7.47 -29.37 8.62
CA SER A 288 8.75 -30.07 8.79
C SER A 288 9.10 -30.96 7.60
N ILE A 289 8.13 -31.36 6.78
CA ILE A 289 8.35 -32.19 5.61
C ILE A 289 8.89 -31.31 4.46
N PRO A 290 10.06 -31.65 3.86
CA PRO A 290 10.54 -30.93 2.69
C PRO A 290 9.59 -31.06 1.49
N ASN A 291 9.27 -29.94 0.84
CA ASN A 291 8.34 -29.91 -0.30
C ASN A 291 8.73 -30.87 -1.44
N PHE A 292 10.02 -30.95 -1.78
CA PHE A 292 10.47 -31.84 -2.84
C PHE A 292 10.22 -33.31 -2.49
N TRP A 293 10.45 -33.69 -1.23
CA TRP A 293 10.26 -35.06 -0.76
C TRP A 293 8.78 -35.42 -0.79
N LEU A 294 7.91 -34.53 -0.29
CA LEU A 294 6.46 -34.73 -0.36
C LEU A 294 6.01 -34.88 -1.82
N GLY A 295 6.53 -34.04 -2.73
CA GLY A 295 6.23 -34.14 -4.15
C GLY A 295 6.63 -35.50 -4.77
N LEU A 296 7.83 -35.98 -4.47
CA LEU A 296 8.29 -37.29 -4.95
C LEU A 296 7.44 -38.44 -4.39
N ILE A 297 7.03 -38.38 -3.12
CA ILE A 297 6.14 -39.37 -2.50
C ILE A 297 4.75 -39.35 -3.15
N LEU A 298 4.21 -38.16 -3.45
CA LEU A 298 2.93 -38.05 -4.16
C LEU A 298 3.02 -38.63 -5.57
N ILE A 299 4.08 -38.32 -6.33
CA ILE A 299 4.30 -38.89 -7.66
C ILE A 299 4.38 -40.41 -7.60
N LEU A 300 5.17 -40.97 -6.67
CA LEU A 300 5.34 -42.41 -6.54
C LEU A 300 4.02 -43.14 -6.26
N ASN A 301 3.19 -42.60 -5.36
CA ASN A 301 1.96 -43.27 -4.96
C ASN A 301 0.81 -43.00 -5.93
N PHE A 302 0.54 -41.73 -6.26
CA PHE A 302 -0.64 -41.35 -7.04
C PHE A 302 -0.43 -41.41 -8.55
N SER A 303 0.81 -41.29 -9.02
CA SER A 303 1.11 -41.42 -10.45
C SER A 303 1.59 -42.82 -10.82
N ILE A 304 2.64 -43.31 -10.16
CA ILE A 304 3.31 -44.54 -10.57
C ILE A 304 2.53 -45.78 -10.08
N ARG A 305 2.19 -45.86 -8.80
CA ARG A 305 1.52 -47.05 -8.24
C ARG A 305 0.03 -47.10 -8.57
N LEU A 306 -0.69 -46.00 -8.36
CA LEU A 306 -2.15 -45.96 -8.50
C LEU A 306 -2.63 -45.52 -9.89
N GLY A 307 -1.83 -44.76 -10.65
CA GLY A 307 -2.23 -44.23 -11.96
C GLY A 307 -3.36 -43.19 -11.90
N TRP A 308 -3.64 -42.59 -10.74
CA TRP A 308 -4.75 -41.65 -10.56
C TRP A 308 -4.45 -40.26 -11.10
N LEU A 309 -3.21 -39.79 -10.95
CA LEU A 309 -2.80 -38.43 -11.29
C LEU A 309 -1.54 -38.42 -12.18
N PRO A 310 -1.42 -37.50 -13.15
CA PRO A 310 -0.21 -37.40 -13.97
C PRO A 310 0.98 -36.84 -13.18
N ALA A 311 2.18 -37.39 -13.38
CA ALA A 311 3.40 -36.98 -12.67
C ALA A 311 3.88 -35.57 -13.04
N MET A 312 3.64 -35.16 -14.29
CA MET A 312 4.17 -33.91 -14.87
C MET A 312 3.04 -32.91 -15.08
N TYR A 313 3.38 -31.64 -14.92
CA TYR A 313 2.48 -30.53 -15.20
C TYR A 313 2.17 -30.37 -16.69
N ASP A 314 0.91 -30.11 -17.00
CA ASP A 314 0.41 -29.77 -18.33
C ASP A 314 -0.63 -28.64 -18.17
N ALA A 315 -0.35 -27.48 -18.80
CA ALA A 315 -1.19 -26.29 -18.70
C ALA A 315 -2.61 -26.49 -19.24
N THR A 316 -2.83 -27.49 -20.12
CA THR A 316 -4.15 -27.79 -20.67
C THR A 316 -5.02 -28.61 -19.72
N LYS A 317 -4.42 -29.24 -18.70
CA LYS A 317 -5.08 -30.20 -17.82
C LYS A 317 -4.95 -29.79 -16.36
N LEU A 318 -6.04 -29.23 -15.82
CA LEU A 318 -6.11 -28.79 -14.42
C LEU A 318 -5.80 -29.89 -13.40
N VAL A 319 -6.06 -31.16 -13.73
CA VAL A 319 -5.73 -32.31 -12.87
C VAL A 319 -4.23 -32.39 -12.54
N THR A 320 -3.37 -31.89 -13.42
CA THR A 320 -1.91 -31.89 -13.19
C THR A 320 -1.46 -30.86 -12.16
N LEU A 321 -2.31 -29.89 -11.79
CA LEU A 321 -2.05 -28.93 -10.72
C LEU A 321 -2.28 -29.51 -9.33
N ILE A 322 -3.05 -30.60 -9.21
CA ILE A 322 -3.49 -31.12 -7.90
C ILE A 322 -2.30 -31.48 -7.02
N MET A 323 -1.36 -32.30 -7.50
CA MET A 323 -0.20 -32.70 -6.71
C MET A 323 0.72 -31.51 -6.36
N PRO A 324 1.16 -30.65 -7.31
CA PRO A 324 1.92 -29.44 -7.00
C PRO A 324 1.23 -28.53 -5.97
N ALA A 325 -0.09 -28.33 -6.11
CA ALA A 325 -0.88 -27.49 -5.21
C ALA A 325 -0.99 -28.08 -3.81
N ILE A 326 -1.12 -29.41 -3.69
CA ILE A 326 -1.11 -30.09 -2.39
C ILE A 326 0.24 -29.94 -1.70
N VAL A 327 1.34 -30.14 -2.42
CA VAL A 327 2.69 -30.02 -1.86
C VAL A 327 2.91 -28.62 -1.28
N MET A 328 2.66 -27.59 -2.08
CA MET A 328 2.85 -26.21 -1.64
C MET A 328 1.81 -25.81 -0.60
N GLY A 329 0.53 -26.11 -0.84
CA GLY A 329 -0.57 -25.74 0.03
C GLY A 329 -0.47 -26.35 1.43
N THR A 330 0.04 -27.57 1.56
CA THR A 330 0.25 -28.23 2.86
C THR A 330 1.30 -27.51 3.70
N GLY A 331 2.43 -27.14 3.10
CA GLY A 331 3.47 -26.37 3.80
C GLY A 331 2.97 -24.99 4.26
N LEU A 332 2.20 -24.30 3.42
CA LEU A 332 1.58 -23.02 3.76
C LEU A 332 0.52 -23.15 4.87
N SER A 333 -0.25 -24.25 4.84
CA SER A 333 -1.34 -24.51 5.79
C SER A 333 -0.89 -24.42 7.23
N ALA A 334 0.33 -24.88 7.53
CA ALA A 334 0.86 -24.89 8.87
C ALA A 334 0.89 -23.50 9.52
N SER A 335 1.44 -22.53 8.80
CA SER A 335 1.57 -21.14 9.28
C SER A 335 0.21 -20.45 9.38
N VAL A 336 -0.65 -20.66 8.38
CA VAL A 336 -2.01 -20.08 8.36
C VAL A 336 -2.88 -20.70 9.46
N ALA A 337 -2.78 -22.00 9.73
CA ALA A 337 -3.55 -22.70 10.76
C ALA A 337 -3.15 -22.22 12.15
N ARG A 338 -1.84 -22.08 12.41
CA ARG A 338 -1.33 -21.52 13.68
C ARG A 338 -1.79 -20.09 13.89
N MET A 339 -1.68 -19.23 12.88
CA MET A 339 -2.14 -17.84 12.98
C MET A 339 -3.66 -17.78 13.22
N THR A 340 -4.43 -18.61 12.51
CA THR A 340 -5.88 -18.73 12.69
C THR A 340 -6.22 -19.14 14.10
N ARG A 341 -5.57 -20.19 14.62
CA ARG A 341 -5.80 -20.66 16.00
C ARG A 341 -5.46 -19.59 17.02
N SER A 342 -4.29 -18.95 16.91
CA SER A 342 -3.85 -17.92 17.85
C SER A 342 -4.79 -16.72 17.88
N SER A 343 -5.14 -16.20 16.70
CA SER A 343 -6.00 -15.03 16.55
C SER A 343 -7.43 -15.31 17.03
N MET A 344 -7.95 -16.51 16.73
CA MET A 344 -9.26 -16.93 17.23
C MET A 344 -9.29 -17.04 18.76
N LEU A 345 -8.23 -17.59 19.38
CA LEU A 345 -8.12 -17.70 20.84
C LEU A 345 -8.04 -16.33 21.52
N GLU A 346 -7.24 -15.41 20.97
CA GLU A 346 -7.13 -14.04 21.49
C GLU A 346 -8.49 -13.33 21.44
N VAL A 347 -9.20 -13.42 20.32
CA VAL A 347 -10.49 -12.76 20.14
C VAL A 347 -11.59 -13.42 20.98
N LYS A 348 -11.59 -14.76 21.11
CA LYS A 348 -12.57 -15.53 21.90
C LYS A 348 -12.61 -15.07 23.36
N ASN A 349 -11.49 -14.60 23.90
CA ASN A 349 -11.34 -14.17 25.29
C ASN A 349 -11.66 -12.68 25.53
N GLN A 350 -12.22 -11.97 24.55
CA GLN A 350 -12.57 -10.55 24.68
C GLN A 350 -13.96 -10.35 25.31
N ASP A 351 -14.12 -9.31 26.14
CA ASP A 351 -15.37 -9.03 26.89
C ASP A 351 -16.62 -8.85 26.02
N TYR A 352 -16.45 -8.32 24.80
CA TYR A 352 -17.57 -8.15 23.89
C TYR A 352 -18.13 -9.48 23.37
N ILE A 353 -17.35 -10.58 23.43
CA ILE A 353 -17.83 -11.93 23.10
C ILE A 353 -18.76 -12.45 24.20
N LEU A 354 -18.44 -12.21 25.48
CA LEU A 354 -19.36 -12.51 26.58
C LEU A 354 -20.67 -11.74 26.42
N THR A 355 -20.60 -10.46 26.08
CA THR A 355 -21.78 -9.63 25.81
C THR A 355 -22.59 -10.16 24.62
N ALA A 356 -21.93 -10.60 23.55
CA ALA A 356 -22.59 -11.20 22.39
C ALA A 356 -23.36 -12.48 22.76
N ARG A 357 -22.80 -13.32 23.64
CA ARG A 357 -23.47 -14.52 24.18
C ARG A 357 -24.63 -14.17 25.11
N ALA A 358 -24.45 -13.21 26.01
CA ALA A 358 -25.49 -12.75 26.93
C ALA A 358 -26.71 -12.17 26.21
N LYS A 359 -26.53 -11.62 25.00
CA LYS A 359 -27.61 -11.19 24.10
C LYS A 359 -28.38 -12.34 23.42
N GLY A 360 -28.02 -13.60 23.67
CA GLY A 360 -28.67 -14.77 23.09
C GLY A 360 -28.28 -15.07 21.64
N LEU A 361 -27.15 -14.55 21.15
CA LEU A 361 -26.68 -14.89 19.80
C LEU A 361 -26.22 -16.36 19.74
N SER A 362 -26.57 -17.06 18.66
CA SER A 362 -26.16 -18.44 18.47
C SER A 362 -24.63 -18.59 18.39
N GLU A 363 -24.08 -19.68 18.94
CA GLU A 363 -22.61 -19.92 18.93
C GLU A 363 -22.02 -19.85 17.52
N ARG A 364 -22.72 -20.34 16.49
CA ARG A 364 -22.28 -20.22 15.09
C ARG A 364 -22.12 -18.76 14.67
N ARG A 365 -23.04 -17.87 15.06
CA ARG A 365 -22.94 -16.44 14.76
C ARG A 365 -21.81 -15.79 15.56
N VAL A 366 -21.65 -16.15 16.83
CA VAL A 366 -20.54 -15.67 17.67
C VAL A 366 -19.20 -16.05 17.03
N ILE A 367 -19.01 -17.32 16.66
CA ILE A 367 -17.78 -17.84 16.05
C ILE A 367 -17.49 -17.17 14.70
N PHE A 368 -18.39 -17.27 13.72
CA PHE A 368 -18.06 -16.82 12.35
C PHE A 368 -18.12 -15.30 12.18
N LYS A 369 -19.03 -14.61 12.88
CA LYS A 369 -19.20 -13.16 12.71
C LYS A 369 -18.36 -12.34 13.68
N HIS A 370 -18.30 -12.73 14.95
CA HIS A 370 -17.66 -11.92 15.99
C HIS A 370 -16.22 -12.34 16.29
N ILE A 371 -15.94 -13.65 16.34
CA ILE A 371 -14.58 -14.14 16.60
C ILE A 371 -13.77 -14.13 15.31
N LEU A 372 -14.15 -14.95 14.33
CA LEU A 372 -13.44 -15.07 13.05
C LEU A 372 -13.33 -13.74 12.33
N GLY A 373 -14.43 -12.96 12.27
CA GLY A 373 -14.44 -11.65 11.62
C GLY A 373 -13.33 -10.70 12.10
N ASN A 374 -13.03 -10.67 13.41
CA ASN A 374 -11.94 -9.84 13.95
C ASN A 374 -10.58 -10.56 13.86
N ALA A 375 -10.55 -11.89 13.99
CA ALA A 375 -9.35 -12.70 13.81
C ALA A 375 -8.84 -12.69 12.35
N MET A 376 -9.69 -12.35 11.37
CA MET A 376 -9.28 -12.31 9.95
C MET A 376 -8.19 -11.28 9.66
N ILE A 377 -8.04 -10.22 10.47
CA ILE A 377 -7.05 -9.16 10.21
C ILE A 377 -5.63 -9.75 10.12
N PRO A 378 -5.07 -10.39 11.17
CA PRO A 378 -3.76 -11.01 11.08
C PRO A 378 -3.71 -12.20 10.10
N ILE A 379 -4.80 -12.97 9.98
CA ILE A 379 -4.88 -14.15 9.10
C ILE A 379 -4.71 -13.75 7.63
N VAL A 380 -5.40 -12.72 7.16
CA VAL A 380 -5.31 -12.22 5.77
C VAL A 380 -3.89 -11.77 5.45
N THR A 381 -3.19 -11.15 6.39
CA THR A 381 -1.79 -10.77 6.17
C THR A 381 -0.85 -11.96 6.08
N VAL A 382 -1.01 -12.98 6.92
CA VAL A 382 -0.19 -14.19 6.76
C VAL A 382 -0.48 -14.86 5.42
N ILE A 383 -1.75 -14.97 5.04
CA ILE A 383 -2.14 -15.49 3.71
C ILE A 383 -1.50 -14.67 2.59
N GLY A 384 -1.57 -13.34 2.67
CA GLY A 384 -1.02 -12.45 1.65
C GLY A 384 0.50 -12.51 1.56
N LEU A 385 1.22 -12.50 2.68
CA LEU A 385 2.68 -12.65 2.69
C LEU A 385 3.13 -14.00 2.11
N GLN A 386 2.43 -15.08 2.49
CA GLN A 386 2.67 -16.41 1.94
C GLN A 386 2.39 -16.47 0.44
N PHE A 387 1.31 -15.82 -0.02
CA PHE A 387 0.97 -15.70 -1.43
C PHE A 387 2.06 -14.98 -2.22
N GLY A 388 2.57 -13.86 -1.68
CA GLY A 388 3.66 -13.11 -2.30
C GLY A 388 4.95 -13.93 -2.40
N GLY A 389 5.24 -14.71 -1.37
CA GLY A 389 6.40 -15.63 -1.37
C GLY A 389 6.33 -16.66 -2.49
N ILE A 390 5.18 -17.35 -2.65
CA ILE A 390 5.03 -18.38 -3.70
C ILE A 390 4.90 -17.79 -5.11
N LEU A 391 4.34 -16.58 -5.26
CA LEU A 391 4.31 -15.87 -6.54
C LEU A 391 5.70 -15.42 -7.00
N GLY A 392 6.64 -15.24 -6.06
CA GLY A 392 8.06 -15.09 -6.36
C GLY A 392 8.69 -16.32 -7.03
N GLY A 393 7.97 -17.45 -7.06
CA GLY A 393 8.38 -18.69 -7.70
C GLY A 393 8.73 -19.77 -6.68
N SER A 394 8.32 -21.01 -6.96
CA SER A 394 8.62 -22.17 -6.11
C SER A 394 9.54 -23.13 -6.85
N ALA A 395 10.81 -22.74 -6.98
CA ALA A 395 11.75 -23.44 -7.86
C ALA A 395 11.86 -24.95 -7.58
N THR A 396 11.78 -25.36 -6.31
CA THR A 396 11.87 -26.76 -5.92
C THR A 396 10.65 -27.56 -6.38
N THR A 397 9.43 -27.09 -6.08
CA THR A 397 8.20 -27.75 -6.54
C THR A 397 8.08 -27.69 -8.07
N GLU A 398 8.41 -26.56 -8.68
CA GLU A 398 8.35 -26.39 -10.13
C GLU A 398 9.31 -27.34 -10.85
N LYS A 399 10.51 -27.59 -10.30
CA LYS A 399 11.43 -28.60 -10.84
C LYS A 399 10.89 -30.03 -10.70
N VAL A 400 10.37 -30.39 -9.52
CA VAL A 400 9.88 -31.76 -9.25
C VAL A 400 8.74 -32.16 -10.18
N PHE A 401 7.81 -31.26 -10.46
CA PHE A 401 6.66 -31.52 -11.32
C PHE A 401 6.84 -31.04 -12.77
N ASN A 402 8.05 -30.59 -13.12
CA ASN A 402 8.38 -30.00 -14.42
C ASN A 402 7.44 -28.84 -14.84
N VAL A 403 7.01 -28.03 -13.87
CA VAL A 403 6.24 -26.81 -14.13
C VAL A 403 7.17 -25.77 -14.74
N ASN A 404 6.82 -25.24 -15.90
CA ASN A 404 7.59 -24.17 -16.55
C ASN A 404 7.24 -22.80 -15.95
N GLY A 405 7.43 -22.66 -14.64
CA GLY A 405 7.20 -21.44 -13.89
C GLY A 405 8.42 -20.53 -13.78
N LEU A 406 8.23 -19.41 -13.10
CA LEU A 406 9.25 -18.39 -12.90
C LEU A 406 10.36 -18.81 -11.94
N GLY A 407 10.02 -19.57 -10.88
CA GLY A 407 11.01 -20.02 -9.91
C GLY A 407 12.04 -20.95 -10.56
N LYS A 408 11.57 -21.92 -11.36
CA LYS A 408 12.41 -22.83 -12.14
C LYS A 408 13.29 -22.04 -13.11
N TYR A 409 12.72 -21.10 -13.87
CA TYR A 409 13.47 -20.30 -14.85
C TYR A 409 14.62 -19.51 -14.20
N ILE A 410 14.35 -18.81 -13.11
CA ILE A 410 15.36 -18.00 -12.40
C ILE A 410 16.46 -18.91 -11.82
N VAL A 411 16.08 -20.03 -11.18
CA VAL A 411 17.05 -20.95 -10.59
C VAL A 411 17.89 -21.67 -11.63
N ASP A 412 17.32 -22.08 -12.77
CA ASP A 412 18.08 -22.71 -13.84
C ASP A 412 19.15 -21.76 -14.42
N LYS A 413 18.83 -20.48 -14.53
CA LYS A 413 19.72 -19.40 -14.99
C LYS A 413 20.70 -18.91 -13.93
N GLN A 414 20.53 -19.31 -12.68
CA GLN A 414 21.54 -19.12 -11.62
C GLN A 414 22.70 -20.11 -11.75
N PHE A 415 22.43 -21.36 -12.12
CA PHE A 415 23.47 -22.40 -12.27
C PHE A 415 24.30 -22.22 -13.55
N ILE A 416 23.77 -21.54 -14.55
CA ILE A 416 24.49 -21.05 -15.73
C ILE A 416 24.45 -19.51 -15.65
N PRO A 417 25.40 -18.85 -14.96
CA PRO A 417 25.25 -17.49 -14.45
C PRO A 417 24.93 -16.44 -15.52
N ASP A 418 23.64 -16.30 -15.83
CA ASP A 418 23.11 -15.32 -16.76
C ASP A 418 22.65 -14.11 -15.94
N ILE A 419 23.60 -13.20 -15.69
CA ILE A 419 23.44 -12.05 -14.80
C ILE A 419 22.16 -11.25 -15.09
N PRO A 420 21.85 -10.87 -16.35
CA PRO A 420 20.60 -10.17 -16.69
C PRO A 420 19.35 -10.91 -16.22
N VAL A 421 19.29 -12.23 -16.42
CA VAL A 421 18.11 -13.02 -16.04
C VAL A 421 17.96 -13.11 -14.53
N VAL A 422 19.06 -13.35 -13.80
CA VAL A 422 19.05 -13.39 -12.34
C VAL A 422 18.64 -12.03 -11.77
N MET A 423 19.22 -10.95 -12.29
CA MET A 423 18.92 -9.57 -11.89
C MET A 423 17.44 -9.24 -12.12
N ALA A 424 16.92 -9.52 -13.33
CA ALA A 424 15.52 -9.32 -13.67
C ALA A 424 14.59 -10.21 -12.81
N GLY A 425 14.99 -11.45 -12.53
CA GLY A 425 14.25 -12.39 -11.68
C GLY A 425 14.10 -11.89 -10.25
N VAL A 426 15.19 -11.41 -9.62
CA VAL A 426 15.13 -10.89 -8.25
C VAL A 426 14.32 -9.60 -8.17
N VAL A 427 14.46 -8.69 -9.16
CA VAL A 427 13.65 -7.46 -9.22
C VAL A 427 12.17 -7.79 -9.45
N TYR A 428 11.87 -8.77 -10.30
CA TYR A 428 10.52 -9.30 -10.47
C TYR A 428 9.93 -9.79 -9.14
N ILE A 429 10.68 -10.59 -8.37
CA ILE A 429 10.24 -11.07 -7.05
C ILE A 429 9.96 -9.89 -6.12
N ALA A 430 10.84 -8.88 -6.09
CA ALA A 430 10.65 -7.69 -5.27
C ALA A 430 9.41 -6.88 -5.68
N ILE A 431 9.16 -6.73 -6.99
CA ILE A 431 7.94 -6.09 -7.53
C ILE A 431 6.71 -6.85 -7.09
N VAL A 432 6.68 -8.17 -7.28
CA VAL A 432 5.53 -9.01 -6.93
C VAL A 432 5.24 -8.97 -5.43
N ILE A 433 6.25 -9.12 -4.57
CA ILE A 433 6.08 -9.02 -3.12
C ILE A 433 5.55 -7.63 -2.75
N SER A 434 6.08 -6.57 -3.35
CA SER A 434 5.62 -5.20 -3.08
C SER A 434 4.16 -4.97 -3.51
N ILE A 435 3.76 -5.49 -4.67
CA ILE A 435 2.38 -5.44 -5.14
C ILE A 435 1.47 -6.23 -4.20
N VAL A 436 1.86 -7.44 -3.81
CA VAL A 436 1.06 -8.26 -2.89
C VAL A 436 0.94 -7.58 -1.52
N ASN A 437 2.01 -6.99 -1.01
CA ASN A 437 1.95 -6.19 0.22
C ASN A 437 0.99 -5.01 0.09
N LEU A 438 1.04 -4.27 -1.03
CA LEU A 438 0.09 -3.19 -1.31
C LEU A 438 -1.36 -3.70 -1.34
N LEU A 439 -1.61 -4.87 -1.95
CA LEU A 439 -2.94 -5.47 -1.98
C LEU A 439 -3.43 -5.87 -0.58
N VAL A 440 -2.56 -6.46 0.25
CA VAL A 440 -2.87 -6.80 1.67
C VAL A 440 -3.17 -5.55 2.47
N ASP A 441 -2.34 -4.53 2.31
CA ASP A 441 -2.48 -3.23 2.94
C ASP A 441 -3.80 -2.54 2.56
N ILE A 442 -4.23 -2.67 1.30
CA ILE A 442 -5.54 -2.20 0.83
C ILE A 442 -6.67 -3.03 1.44
N LEU A 443 -6.53 -4.37 1.49
CA LEU A 443 -7.52 -5.26 2.09
C LEU A 443 -7.76 -4.92 3.57
N TYR A 444 -6.72 -4.54 4.31
CA TYR A 444 -6.88 -4.06 5.69
C TYR A 444 -7.80 -2.85 5.81
N ALA A 445 -7.75 -1.92 4.85
CA ALA A 445 -8.60 -0.74 4.88
C ALA A 445 -10.10 -1.08 4.69
N PHE A 446 -10.41 -2.26 4.14
CA PHE A 446 -11.75 -2.81 4.04
C PHE A 446 -12.14 -3.70 5.22
N LEU A 447 -11.19 -4.47 5.76
CA LEU A 447 -11.42 -5.43 6.84
C LEU A 447 -11.44 -4.78 8.23
N ASP A 448 -10.66 -3.72 8.45
CA ASP A 448 -10.62 -2.99 9.71
C ASP A 448 -11.20 -1.56 9.57
N PRO A 449 -12.45 -1.33 10.03
CA PRO A 449 -13.04 0.01 10.02
C PRO A 449 -12.35 0.99 10.98
N ARG A 450 -11.47 0.53 11.90
CA ARG A 450 -10.67 1.40 12.77
C ARG A 450 -9.53 2.05 12.00
N ILE A 451 -8.96 1.37 11.00
CA ILE A 451 -8.00 1.99 10.07
C ILE A 451 -8.68 3.15 9.34
N LYS A 452 -9.96 3.02 8.98
CA LYS A 452 -10.73 4.14 8.41
C LYS A 452 -10.87 5.32 9.36
N SER A 453 -10.96 5.11 10.69
CA SER A 453 -11.04 6.19 11.67
C SER A 453 -9.67 6.83 11.95
N SER A 454 -8.59 6.06 11.98
CA SER A 454 -7.22 6.59 12.09
C SER A 454 -6.84 7.37 10.83
N LEU A 455 -7.17 6.86 9.64
CA LEU A 455 -7.00 7.54 8.34
C LEU A 455 -7.79 8.85 8.24
N LYS A 456 -8.95 8.96 8.90
CA LYS A 456 -9.78 10.18 8.92
C LYS A 456 -9.22 11.25 9.87
N ASN A 457 -8.36 10.85 10.82
CA ASN A 457 -7.72 11.73 11.79
C ASN A 457 -6.30 12.17 11.37
N TYR A 458 -5.83 11.85 10.15
CA TYR A 458 -4.48 12.14 9.63
C TYR A 458 -4.40 13.41 8.76
#